data_AF-A0A7X7F483-F1
#
_entry.id   AF-A0A7X7F483-F1
#
_cell.length_a   1.000
_cell.length_b   1.000
_cell.length_c   1.000
_cell.angle_alpha   90.00
_cell.angle_beta   90.00
_cell.angle_gamma   90.00
#
_symmetry.space_group_name_H-M   'P 1'
#
loop_
_entity.id
_entity.type
_entity.pdbx_description
1 polymer ?
#
loop_
_entity_poly.entity_id
_entity_poly.type
_entity_poly.pdbx_seq_one_letter_code
_entity_poly.pdbx_strand_id
1 'polypeptide(L)'
;LIFMHGRTAFRLTAAEQKRLREYVDRGGMLMADSICASKAFTESFRREMAAVFPDQKLERLAENDRLLTAAYGGFDLAKDKVTRYDPQTTDDKGPIRADKRKVAPALEGVKMGDRWGVIFSPYDISCALEKHKSLECQGYTHEDAARIALNVLLYSLQQ
;
A
#
# COMPACT_ATOMS: atom_id res chain seq x y z
N LEU A 1 -2.22 11.14 -9.11
CA LEU A 1 -2.05 10.29 -7.92
C LEU A 1 -2.38 11.10 -6.69
N ILE A 2 -3.28 10.61 -5.84
CA ILE A 2 -3.42 11.08 -4.45
C ILE A 2 -2.86 10.01 -3.51
N PHE A 3 -2.31 10.45 -2.37
CA PHE A 3 -1.72 9.57 -1.38
C PHE A 3 -2.43 9.71 -0.03
N MET A 4 -2.76 8.59 0.60
CA MET A 4 -3.45 8.55 1.90
C MET A 4 -2.75 7.56 2.82
N HIS A 5 -2.51 7.93 4.06
CA HIS A 5 -1.94 7.00 5.04
C HIS A 5 -2.53 7.28 6.43
N GLY A 6 -2.53 6.29 7.30
CA GLY A 6 -3.08 6.48 8.64
C GLY A 6 -2.88 5.31 9.59
N ARG A 7 -3.16 5.58 10.87
CA ARG A 7 -2.98 4.61 11.97
C ARG A 7 -4.26 4.32 12.76
N THR A 8 -5.34 5.06 12.52
CA THR A 8 -6.61 4.94 13.24
C THR A 8 -7.73 4.53 12.30
N ALA A 9 -8.84 4.07 12.86
CA ALA A 9 -10.07 3.95 12.09
C ALA A 9 -10.47 5.31 11.53
N PHE A 10 -11.11 5.30 10.36
CA PHE A 10 -11.64 6.50 9.71
C PHE A 10 -12.94 6.15 9.00
N ARG A 11 -13.73 7.17 8.65
CA ARG A 11 -14.96 7.02 7.86
C ARG A 11 -14.99 8.17 6.87
N LEU A 12 -15.22 7.88 5.59
CA LEU A 12 -15.50 8.92 4.62
C LEU A 12 -16.98 9.29 4.72
N THR A 13 -17.26 10.58 4.64
CA THR A 13 -18.63 11.09 4.43
C THR A 13 -19.13 10.66 3.05
N ALA A 14 -20.45 10.67 2.84
CA ALA A 14 -21.03 10.37 1.54
C ALA A 14 -20.51 11.32 0.42
N ALA A 15 -20.25 12.58 0.77
CA ALA A 15 -19.68 13.56 -0.16
C ALA A 15 -18.24 13.18 -0.54
N GLU A 16 -17.40 12.81 0.43
CA GLU A 16 -16.02 12.38 0.17
C GLU A 16 -15.97 11.07 -0.62
N GLN A 17 -16.83 10.10 -0.32
CA GLN A 17 -16.95 8.85 -1.09
C GLN A 17 -17.30 9.14 -2.55
N LYS A 18 -18.29 10.01 -2.79
CA LYS A 18 -18.67 10.42 -4.14
C LYS A 18 -17.51 11.10 -4.87
N ARG A 19 -16.81 12.03 -4.21
CA ARG A 19 -15.66 12.73 -4.82
C ARG A 19 -14.49 11.81 -5.12
N LEU A 20 -14.21 10.85 -4.24
CA LEU A 20 -13.17 9.86 -4.48
C LEU A 20 -13.52 8.98 -5.69
N ARG A 21 -14.77 8.52 -5.79
CA ARG A 21 -15.23 7.78 -6.97
C ARG A 21 -15.08 8.62 -8.24
N GLU A 22 -15.59 9.85 -8.24
CA GLU A 22 -15.47 10.76 -9.39
C GLU A 22 -14.00 10.98 -9.81
N TYR A 23 -13.10 11.14 -8.84
CA TYR A 23 -11.67 11.29 -9.10
C TYR A 23 -11.10 10.05 -9.79
N VAL A 24 -11.37 8.86 -9.25
CA VAL A 24 -10.86 7.61 -9.80
C VAL A 24 -11.50 7.31 -11.15
N ASP A 25 -12.81 7.47 -11.32
CA ASP A 25 -13.52 7.27 -12.59
C ASP A 25 -12.95 8.15 -13.72
N ARG A 26 -12.46 9.35 -13.39
CA ARG A 26 -11.84 10.30 -14.34
C ARG A 26 -10.36 10.05 -14.64
N GLY A 27 -9.83 8.88 -14.30
CA GLY A 27 -8.41 8.55 -14.53
C GLY A 27 -7.51 8.79 -13.33
N GLY A 28 -8.04 9.35 -12.24
CA GLY A 28 -7.30 9.46 -10.98
C GLY A 28 -6.89 8.10 -10.42
N MET A 29 -5.87 8.14 -9.56
CA MET A 29 -5.39 6.96 -8.84
C MET A 29 -5.15 7.31 -7.38
N LEU A 30 -5.61 6.44 -6.48
CA LEU A 30 -5.33 6.49 -5.04
C LEU A 30 -4.25 5.47 -4.69
N MET A 31 -3.18 5.91 -4.03
CA MET A 31 -2.27 5.03 -3.29
C MET A 31 -2.50 5.23 -1.79
N ALA A 32 -2.54 4.15 -1.02
CA ALA A 32 -2.62 4.25 0.42
C ALA A 32 -1.80 3.19 1.17
N ASP A 33 -1.39 3.51 2.40
CA ASP A 33 -0.74 2.54 3.30
C ASP A 33 -1.19 2.64 4.76
N SER A 34 -1.17 1.50 5.44
CA SER A 34 -1.41 1.41 6.87
C SER A 34 -0.12 1.64 7.65
N ILE A 35 -0.06 2.76 8.37
CA ILE A 35 1.08 3.10 9.23
C ILE A 35 1.25 2.01 10.30
N CYS A 36 2.46 1.49 10.41
CA CYS A 36 2.86 0.40 11.32
C CYS A 36 1.89 -0.80 11.27
N ALA A 37 1.37 -1.13 10.07
CA ALA A 37 0.39 -2.19 9.83
C ALA A 37 -0.89 -2.09 10.67
N SER A 38 -1.37 -0.86 10.91
CA SER A 38 -2.60 -0.62 11.67
C SER A 38 -3.80 -1.40 11.10
N LYS A 39 -4.34 -2.32 11.91
CA LYS A 39 -5.55 -3.08 11.58
C LYS A 39 -6.78 -2.17 11.47
N ALA A 40 -6.90 -1.20 12.39
CA ALA A 40 -8.04 -0.28 12.42
C ALA A 40 -8.13 0.58 11.14
N PHE A 41 -6.98 1.06 10.65
CA PHE A 41 -6.93 1.77 9.37
C PHE A 41 -7.21 0.83 8.20
N THR A 42 -6.59 -0.35 8.18
CA THR A 42 -6.78 -1.37 7.13
C THR A 42 -8.26 -1.76 6.96
N GLU A 43 -8.94 -2.06 8.07
CA GLU A 43 -10.35 -2.43 8.07
C GLU A 43 -11.24 -1.28 7.61
N SER A 44 -10.93 -0.06 8.05
CA SER A 44 -11.63 1.13 7.60
C SER A 44 -11.43 1.36 6.11
N PHE A 45 -10.20 1.25 5.61
CA PHE A 45 -9.88 1.42 4.21
C PHE A 45 -10.64 0.43 3.32
N ARG A 46 -10.61 -0.86 3.66
CA ARG A 46 -11.35 -1.90 2.95
C ARG A 46 -12.85 -1.63 2.92
N ARG A 47 -13.43 -1.23 4.06
CA ARG A 47 -14.85 -0.87 4.16
C ARG A 47 -15.19 0.35 3.31
N GLU A 48 -14.36 1.40 3.35
CA GLU A 48 -14.59 2.59 2.52
C GLU A 48 -14.46 2.27 1.04
N MET A 49 -13.46 1.49 0.60
CA MET A 49 -13.32 1.12 -0.80
C MET A 49 -14.50 0.28 -1.30
N ALA A 50 -15.04 -0.62 -0.47
CA ALA A 50 -16.26 -1.37 -0.80
C ALA A 50 -17.51 -0.47 -0.91
N ALA A 51 -17.58 0.62 -0.14
CA ALA A 51 -18.67 1.59 -0.23
C ALA A 51 -18.52 2.51 -1.46
N VAL A 52 -17.29 2.91 -1.79
CA VAL A 52 -16.98 3.78 -2.93
C VAL A 52 -17.14 3.02 -4.25
N PHE A 53 -16.67 1.77 -4.32
CA PHE A 53 -16.65 0.92 -5.51
C PHE A 53 -17.40 -0.39 -5.27
N PRO A 54 -18.75 -0.37 -5.18
CA PRO A 54 -19.54 -1.55 -4.79
C PRO A 54 -19.50 -2.70 -5.79
N ASP A 55 -19.18 -2.41 -7.06
CA ASP A 55 -19.13 -3.40 -8.14
C ASP A 55 -17.73 -4.00 -8.33
N GLN A 56 -16.73 -3.43 -7.66
CA GLN A 56 -15.33 -3.84 -7.74
C GLN A 56 -14.86 -4.35 -6.39
N LYS A 57 -13.90 -5.27 -6.40
CA LYS A 57 -13.29 -5.79 -5.18
C LYS A 57 -11.92 -5.16 -4.98
N LEU A 58 -11.61 -4.84 -3.73
CA LEU A 58 -10.23 -4.63 -3.33
C LEU A 58 -9.58 -6.01 -3.20
N GLU A 59 -8.71 -6.36 -4.14
CA GLU A 59 -8.12 -7.69 -4.25
C GLU A 59 -6.60 -7.65 -4.25
N ARG A 60 -5.99 -8.77 -3.88
CA ARG A 60 -4.53 -8.90 -3.86
C ARG A 60 -3.99 -8.84 -5.29
N LEU A 61 -2.99 -7.99 -5.52
CA LEU A 61 -2.26 -8.01 -6.80
C LEU A 61 -1.58 -9.37 -6.99
N ALA A 62 -1.71 -9.94 -8.18
CA ALA A 62 -1.00 -11.14 -8.57
C ALA A 62 0.52 -10.91 -8.48
N GLU A 63 1.30 -11.94 -8.13
CA GLU A 63 2.75 -11.79 -7.98
C GLU A 63 3.45 -11.33 -9.26
N ASN A 64 2.88 -11.65 -10.43
CA ASN A 64 3.36 -11.26 -11.75
C ASN A 64 2.61 -10.07 -12.34
N ASP A 65 1.83 -9.33 -11.55
CA ASP A 65 1.16 -8.12 -12.02
C ASP A 65 2.18 -7.13 -12.60
N ARG A 66 1.89 -6.52 -13.75
CA ARG A 66 2.80 -5.63 -14.45
C ARG A 66 3.28 -4.46 -13.57
N LEU A 67 2.45 -3.99 -12.63
CA LEU A 67 2.83 -2.94 -11.66
C LEU A 67 4.00 -3.39 -10.77
N LEU A 68 4.12 -4.68 -10.48
CA LEU A 68 5.20 -5.26 -9.69
C LEU A 68 6.45 -5.60 -10.53
N THR A 69 6.49 -5.25 -11.81
CA THR A 69 7.60 -5.54 -12.72
C THR A 69 8.25 -4.26 -13.25
N ALA A 70 9.34 -4.40 -14.01
CA ALA A 70 9.97 -3.28 -14.71
C ALA A 70 9.17 -2.74 -15.92
N ALA A 71 7.94 -3.24 -16.18
CA ALA A 71 7.14 -2.89 -17.36
C ALA A 71 6.84 -1.39 -17.53
N TYR A 72 6.92 -0.61 -16.44
CA TYR A 72 6.68 0.84 -16.43
C TYR A 72 7.95 1.65 -16.14
N GLY A 73 9.14 1.05 -16.30
CA GLY A 73 10.43 1.69 -16.01
C GLY A 73 10.84 1.66 -14.54
N GLY A 74 10.14 0.85 -13.72
CA GLY A 74 10.46 0.64 -12.31
C GLY A 74 11.33 -0.60 -12.08
N PHE A 75 11.16 -1.20 -10.90
CA PHE A 75 11.90 -2.37 -10.43
C PHE A 75 11.12 -3.67 -10.65
N ASP A 76 11.82 -4.78 -10.86
CA ASP A 76 11.23 -6.11 -10.97
C ASP A 76 11.00 -6.74 -9.58
N LEU A 77 10.00 -6.24 -8.87
CA LEU A 77 9.65 -6.68 -7.51
C LEU A 77 9.00 -8.08 -7.48
N ALA A 78 8.40 -8.50 -8.58
CA ALA A 78 7.90 -9.85 -8.78
C ALA A 78 9.02 -10.88 -8.62
N LYS A 79 10.18 -10.57 -9.22
CA LYS A 79 11.40 -11.37 -9.17
C LYS A 79 12.24 -11.13 -7.92
N ASP A 80 12.60 -9.88 -7.64
CA ASP A 80 13.61 -9.53 -6.63
C ASP A 80 13.08 -9.60 -5.19
N LYS A 81 11.75 -9.64 -5.05
CA LYS A 81 11.01 -9.59 -3.79
C LYS A 81 11.36 -8.33 -2.97
N VAL A 82 10.59 -8.08 -1.92
CA VAL A 82 10.81 -6.93 -1.01
C VAL A 82 11.13 -7.41 0.39
N THR A 83 11.88 -6.62 1.12
CA THR A 83 12.22 -6.88 2.52
C THR A 83 11.24 -6.15 3.42
N ARG A 84 10.64 -6.89 4.35
CA ARG A 84 9.74 -6.36 5.37
C ARG A 84 10.29 -6.63 6.76
N TYR A 85 10.05 -5.70 7.68
CA TYR A 85 10.26 -5.91 9.11
C TYR A 85 9.14 -6.79 9.67
N ASP A 86 9.52 -7.86 10.36
CA ASP A 86 8.64 -8.67 11.17
C ASP A 86 8.93 -8.36 12.64
N PRO A 87 8.09 -7.56 13.31
CA PRO A 87 8.30 -7.27 14.72
C PRO A 87 8.10 -8.56 15.50
N GLN A 88 9.16 -9.09 16.11
CA GLN A 88 9.00 -10.10 17.13
C GLN A 88 8.45 -9.42 18.39
N THR A 89 7.33 -9.93 18.91
CA THR A 89 6.91 -9.65 20.28
C THR A 89 7.93 -10.32 21.21
N THR A 90 9.01 -9.62 21.54
CA THR A 90 9.83 -10.04 22.68
C THR A 90 9.09 -9.67 23.95
N ASP A 91 8.79 -10.67 24.77
CA ASP A 91 8.36 -10.48 26.15
C ASP A 91 9.24 -9.43 26.85
N ASP A 92 8.59 -8.63 27.69
CA ASP A 92 9.10 -7.42 28.34
C ASP A 92 10.59 -7.45 28.74
N LYS A 93 11.31 -6.35 28.40
CA LYS A 93 12.66 -5.91 28.87
C LYS A 93 13.88 -6.09 27.94
N GLY A 94 13.70 -6.25 26.62
CA GLY A 94 14.80 -6.18 25.64
C GLY A 94 14.64 -5.07 24.59
N PRO A 95 15.72 -4.60 23.92
CA PRO A 95 15.58 -3.70 22.78
C PRO A 95 14.81 -4.40 21.65
N ILE A 96 13.85 -3.70 21.04
CA ILE A 96 13.04 -4.21 19.92
C ILE A 96 13.98 -4.70 18.80
N ARG A 97 13.94 -6.00 18.51
CA ARG A 97 14.58 -6.60 17.33
C ARG A 97 13.49 -6.94 16.32
N ALA A 98 13.52 -6.28 15.17
CA ALA A 98 12.70 -6.66 14.03
C ALA A 98 13.53 -7.54 13.09
N ASP A 99 13.08 -8.77 12.85
CA ASP A 99 13.69 -9.63 11.85
C ASP A 99 13.32 -9.12 10.46
N LYS A 100 14.28 -9.17 9.53
CA LYS A 100 14.03 -8.84 8.12
C LYS A 100 13.66 -10.12 7.37
N ARG A 101 12.56 -10.08 6.60
CA ARG A 101 12.14 -11.19 5.73
C ARG A 101 11.97 -10.72 4.29
N LYS A 102 12.54 -11.46 3.34
CA LYS A 102 12.30 -11.30 1.90
C LYS A 102 10.98 -11.98 1.53
N VAL A 103 10.03 -11.21 1.01
CA VAL A 103 8.65 -11.63 0.72
C VAL A 103 8.12 -10.98 -0.56
N ALA A 104 7.06 -11.53 -1.14
CA ALA A 104 6.35 -10.85 -2.22
C ALA A 104 5.73 -9.52 -1.72
N PRO A 105 5.73 -8.44 -2.53
CA PRO A 105 5.14 -7.16 -2.14
C PRO A 105 3.65 -7.31 -1.88
N ALA A 106 3.19 -6.98 -0.67
CA ALA A 106 1.80 -7.10 -0.27
C ALA A 106 1.04 -5.82 -0.60
N LEU A 107 0.48 -5.78 -1.82
CA LEU A 107 -0.40 -4.74 -2.34
C LEU A 107 -1.77 -5.31 -2.70
N GLU A 108 -2.81 -4.57 -2.37
CA GLU A 108 -4.19 -4.80 -2.78
C GLU A 108 -4.61 -3.68 -3.74
N GLY A 109 -5.59 -3.91 -4.60
CA GLY A 109 -6.03 -2.90 -5.56
C GLY A 109 -7.49 -3.05 -6.00
N VAL A 110 -8.06 -1.94 -6.47
CA VAL A 110 -9.38 -1.91 -7.11
C VAL A 110 -9.16 -1.67 -8.61
N LYS A 111 -9.67 -2.59 -9.43
CA LYS A 111 -9.52 -2.53 -10.88
C LYS A 111 -10.64 -1.71 -11.53
N MET A 112 -10.26 -0.77 -12.39
CA MET A 112 -11.13 0.11 -13.16
C MET A 112 -10.89 -0.17 -14.64
N GLY A 113 -11.66 -1.11 -15.21
CA GLY A 113 -11.39 -1.64 -16.55
C GLY A 113 -10.03 -2.37 -16.58
N ASP A 114 -9.09 -1.87 -17.38
CA ASP A 114 -7.78 -2.50 -17.56
C ASP A 114 -6.69 -1.96 -16.63
N ARG A 115 -6.99 -0.93 -15.81
CA ARG A 115 -6.04 -0.32 -14.88
C ARG A 115 -6.45 -0.47 -13.42
N TRP A 116 -5.48 -0.53 -12.52
CA TRP A 116 -5.66 -0.25 -11.10
C TRP A 116 -6.00 1.24 -10.87
N GLY A 117 -7.17 1.51 -10.29
CA GLY A 117 -7.59 2.85 -9.84
C GLY A 117 -7.28 3.12 -8.36
N VAL A 118 -7.13 2.06 -7.58
CA VAL A 118 -6.71 2.11 -6.17
C VAL A 118 -5.60 1.10 -5.97
N ILE A 119 -4.57 1.49 -5.24
CA ILE A 119 -3.54 0.61 -4.69
C ILE A 119 -3.44 0.86 -3.19
N PHE A 120 -3.36 -0.21 -2.42
CA PHE A 120 -3.29 -0.16 -0.97
C PHE A 120 -2.25 -1.13 -0.46
N SER A 121 -1.44 -0.70 0.51
CA SER A 121 -0.57 -1.60 1.27
C SER A 121 -1.02 -1.70 2.73
N PRO A 122 -1.30 -2.91 3.25
CA PRO A 122 -1.54 -3.11 4.67
C PRO A 122 -0.26 -2.97 5.51
N TYR A 123 0.90 -2.72 4.89
CA TYR A 123 2.18 -2.52 5.55
C TYR A 123 2.72 -1.13 5.25
N ASP A 124 3.43 -0.57 6.22
CA ASP A 124 3.91 0.80 6.15
C ASP A 124 4.91 1.02 5.00
N ILE A 125 4.61 2.04 4.20
CA ILE A 125 5.47 2.61 3.16
C ILE A 125 5.83 4.05 3.57
N SER A 126 4.85 4.80 4.09
CA SER A 126 4.99 6.23 4.40
C SER A 126 6.06 6.51 5.44
N CYS A 127 6.07 5.84 6.60
CA CYS A 127 7.11 6.10 7.60
C CYS A 127 8.48 5.59 7.14
N ALA A 128 8.54 4.50 6.37
CA ALA A 128 9.78 4.01 5.76
C ALA A 128 10.39 5.02 4.78
N LEU A 129 9.59 5.82 4.06
CA LEU A 129 10.07 6.90 3.21
C LEU A 129 10.50 8.14 4.00
N GLU A 130 9.81 8.46 5.11
CA GLU A 130 10.10 9.62 5.95
C GLU A 130 11.41 9.46 6.76
N LYS A 131 11.67 8.26 7.31
CA LYS A 131 12.78 8.01 8.24
C LYS A 131 13.58 6.77 7.87
N HIS A 132 14.91 6.86 7.95
CA HIS A 132 15.80 5.74 7.61
C HIS A 132 15.79 4.56 8.61
N LYS A 133 15.32 4.71 9.87
CA LYS A 133 15.46 3.68 10.92
C LYS A 133 14.38 3.71 12.01
N SER A 134 13.13 3.38 11.68
CA SER A 134 12.11 3.08 12.70
C SER A 134 11.91 1.56 12.77
N LEU A 135 12.65 0.87 13.65
CA LEU A 135 12.51 -0.59 13.87
C LEU A 135 11.21 -0.96 14.59
N GLU A 136 10.47 0.04 15.07
CA GLU A 136 9.26 -0.10 15.89
C GLU A 136 7.99 -0.34 15.07
N CYS A 137 8.05 -0.18 13.74
CA CYS A 137 6.89 -0.26 12.87
C CYS A 137 6.97 -1.43 11.88
N GLN A 138 5.89 -2.20 11.81
CA GLN A 138 5.72 -3.25 10.81
C GLN A 138 5.53 -2.61 9.43
N GLY A 139 6.52 -2.78 8.55
CA GLY A 139 6.60 -2.06 7.29
C GLY A 139 7.76 -2.56 6.41
N TYR A 140 7.88 -2.00 5.22
CA TYR A 140 8.99 -2.31 4.33
C TYR A 140 10.29 -1.64 4.81
N THR A 141 11.43 -2.16 4.35
CA THR A 141 12.68 -1.40 4.51
C THR A 141 12.61 -0.11 3.69
N HIS A 142 13.39 0.91 4.05
CA HIS A 142 13.43 2.18 3.32
C HIS A 142 13.66 1.98 1.80
N GLU A 143 14.63 1.14 1.44
CA GLU A 143 14.95 0.85 0.04
C GLU A 143 13.78 0.18 -0.68
N ASP A 144 13.15 -0.82 -0.05
CA ASP A 144 12.01 -1.52 -0.65
C ASP A 144 10.74 -0.67 -0.70
N ALA A 145 10.51 0.19 0.30
CA ALA A 145 9.43 1.17 0.29
C ALA A 145 9.60 2.16 -0.87
N ALA A 146 10.82 2.65 -1.09
CA ALA A 146 11.15 3.52 -2.23
C ALA A 146 10.91 2.82 -3.57
N ARG A 147 11.35 1.57 -3.71
CA ARG A 147 11.09 0.78 -4.93
C ARG A 147 9.61 0.56 -5.20
N ILE A 148 8.82 0.21 -4.18
CA ILE A 148 7.36 0.06 -4.30
C ILE A 148 6.71 1.40 -4.70
N ALA A 149 7.04 2.48 -4.00
CA ALA A 149 6.47 3.80 -4.27
C ALA A 149 6.80 4.29 -5.69
N LEU A 150 8.03 4.06 -6.16
CA LEU A 150 8.43 4.39 -7.53
C LEU A 150 7.66 3.55 -8.57
N ASN A 151 7.49 2.25 -8.36
CA ASN A 151 6.67 1.43 -9.25
C ASN A 151 5.23 1.96 -9.35
N VAL A 152 4.60 2.26 -8.21
CA VAL A 152 3.23 2.80 -8.18
C VAL A 152 3.15 4.17 -8.85
N LEU A 153 4.11 5.06 -8.58
CA LEU A 153 4.16 6.39 -9.19
C LEU A 153 4.33 6.30 -10.70
N LEU A 154 5.31 5.55 -11.19
CA LEU A 154 5.59 5.39 -12.62
C LEU A 154 4.42 4.74 -13.34
N TYR A 155 3.80 3.72 -12.74
CA TYR A 155 2.56 3.14 -13.21
C TYR A 155 1.48 4.22 -13.35
N SER A 156 1.26 5.04 -12.32
CA SER A 156 0.19 6.06 -12.30
C SER A 156 0.32 7.15 -13.36
N LEU A 157 1.54 7.38 -13.88
CA LEU A 157 1.81 8.36 -14.93
C LEU A 157 1.62 7.82 -16.35
N GLN A 158 1.43 6.51 -16.49
CA GLN A 158 1.36 5.79 -17.77
C GLN A 158 0.00 5.11 -17.99
N GLN A 159 -1.02 5.52 -17.23
CA GLN A 159 -2.40 5.03 -17.37
C GLN A 159 -3.28 5.98 -18.20
#